data_AF-A0A958IDD7-F1
#
_entry.id   AF-A0A958IDD7-F1
#
_cell.length_a   1.000
_cell.length_b   1.000
_cell.length_c   1.000
_cell.angle_alpha   90.00
_cell.angle_beta   90.00
_cell.angle_gamma   90.00
#
_symmetry.space_group_name_H-M   'P 1'
#
loop_
_entity.id
_entity.type
_entity.pdbx_description
1 polymer ?
#
loop_
_entity_poly.entity_id
_entity_poly.type
_entity_poly.pdbx_seq_one_letter_code
_entity_poly.pdbx_strand_id
1 'polypeptide(L)'
;MSNNLVVNRLIINTIDGKIAYDEEFHKGINIIRGDNSSGKSTITHFLFYVLGGAFNNWVKEARKCSDVMAEIEINGAIVTLKRELNFNEHTGKSNDKEALRIFWGNISDALSSHSSEGWHKYGFNTTNDIKSFSNVLFENLEIPIVKGDNNITMHQILRLLYLDQDSPTSSLFLYEQFDSSLTRETVSNLLLGVYDHEIYERKQRKIEVENELNDVKREIRALKKFTENKLDLEPASVLAKIDNAQTEINRIDNSIVELSEKNKSVRYSEKTMLEFEKLNMESISEREQV
;
A
#
# COMPACT_ATOMS: atom_id res chain seq x y z
N MET A 1 -12.16 34.21 6.47
CA MET A 1 -10.79 34.49 5.97
C MET A 1 -10.50 33.47 4.89
N SER A 2 -9.76 33.83 3.84
CA SER A 2 -9.42 32.89 2.77
C SER A 2 -8.08 32.24 3.09
N ASN A 3 -8.06 30.91 3.23
CA ASN A 3 -6.84 30.15 3.43
C ASN A 3 -5.90 30.42 2.25
N ASN A 4 -4.70 30.92 2.54
CA ASN A 4 -3.73 31.30 1.51
C ASN A 4 -2.36 30.67 1.80
N LEU A 5 -1.79 30.06 0.77
CA LEU A 5 -0.44 29.51 0.74
C LEU A 5 0.27 30.07 -0.48
N VAL A 6 1.33 30.84 -0.27
CA VAL A 6 2.20 31.36 -1.33
C VAL A 6 3.62 30.84 -1.11
N VAL A 7 4.32 30.50 -2.18
CA VAL A 7 5.75 30.17 -2.13
C VAL A 7 6.51 31.40 -2.54
N ASN A 8 7.47 31.83 -1.73
CA ASN A 8 8.29 33.03 -1.97
C ASN A 8 9.67 32.67 -2.54
N ARG A 9 10.26 31.55 -2.12
CA ARG A 9 11.59 31.13 -2.58
C ARG A 9 11.77 29.62 -2.44
N LEU A 10 12.49 29.01 -3.38
CA LEU A 10 12.88 27.60 -3.33
C LEU A 10 14.39 27.48 -3.46
N ILE A 11 15.03 26.80 -2.49
CA ILE A 11 16.46 26.50 -2.49
C ILE A 11 16.65 24.98 -2.48
N ILE A 12 17.49 24.46 -3.36
CA ILE A 12 17.87 23.06 -3.41
C ILE A 12 19.38 22.97 -3.19
N ASN A 13 19.78 22.27 -2.12
CA ASN A 13 21.18 22.12 -1.76
C ASN A 13 21.73 20.79 -2.28
N THR A 14 23.00 20.79 -2.63
CA THR A 14 23.75 19.58 -3.00
C THR A 14 24.44 18.96 -1.79
N ILE A 15 24.78 17.67 -1.92
CA ILE A 15 25.54 16.94 -0.89
C ILE A 15 26.93 17.56 -0.67
N ASP A 16 27.54 18.16 -1.70
CA ASP A 16 28.82 18.88 -1.59
C ASP A 16 28.69 20.31 -1.03
N GLY A 17 27.52 20.69 -0.51
CA GLY A 17 27.28 21.98 0.15
C GLY A 17 27.13 23.17 -0.80
N LYS A 18 26.90 22.92 -2.09
CA LYS A 18 26.58 23.96 -3.07
C LYS A 18 25.07 24.11 -3.24
N ILE A 19 24.68 25.17 -3.92
CA ILE A 19 23.29 25.41 -4.29
C ILE A 19 23.09 24.89 -5.72
N ALA A 20 22.19 23.91 -5.89
CA ALA A 20 21.80 23.39 -7.20
C ALA A 20 20.78 24.29 -7.89
N TYR A 21 19.91 24.94 -7.10
CA TYR A 21 18.85 25.80 -7.57
C TYR A 21 18.46 26.76 -6.44
N ASP A 22 18.21 28.02 -6.78
CA ASP A 22 17.79 29.05 -5.85
C ASP A 22 17.02 30.10 -6.64
N GLU A 23 15.71 30.15 -6.44
CA GLU A 23 14.85 31.09 -7.16
C GLU A 23 13.78 31.67 -6.25
N GLU A 24 13.55 32.98 -6.43
CA GLU A 24 12.48 33.74 -5.81
C GLU A 24 11.26 33.77 -6.72
N PHE A 25 10.09 33.57 -6.13
CA PHE A 25 8.80 33.60 -6.82
C PHE A 25 8.06 34.87 -6.44
N HIS A 26 7.34 35.42 -7.41
CA HIS A 26 6.47 36.56 -7.19
C HIS A 26 4.99 36.13 -7.15
N LYS A 27 4.13 36.96 -6.60
CA LYS A 27 2.68 36.73 -6.66
C LYS A 27 2.20 36.77 -8.12
N GLY A 28 1.28 35.88 -8.48
CA GLY A 28 0.76 35.74 -9.84
C GLY A 28 1.39 34.58 -10.62
N ILE A 29 1.58 34.77 -11.93
CA ILE A 29 2.01 33.70 -12.83
C ILE A 29 3.54 33.69 -12.93
N ASN A 30 4.17 32.61 -12.45
CA ASN A 30 5.58 32.33 -12.62
C ASN A 30 5.75 31.30 -13.75
N ILE A 31 6.70 31.50 -14.67
CA ILE A 31 6.88 30.62 -15.84
C ILE A 31 8.32 30.08 -15.86
N ILE A 32 8.47 28.77 -15.62
CA ILE A 32 9.76 28.08 -15.76
C ILE A 32 9.93 27.64 -17.22
N ARG A 33 10.99 28.13 -17.89
CA ARG A 33 11.30 27.82 -19.29
C ARG A 33 12.70 27.23 -19.42
N GLY A 34 12.92 26.44 -20.46
CA GLY A 34 14.20 25.80 -20.75
C GLY A 34 14.04 24.58 -21.65
N ASP A 35 15.16 24.04 -22.11
CA ASP A 35 15.20 22.93 -23.06
C ASP A 35 14.64 21.63 -22.46
N ASN A 36 14.31 20.66 -23.31
CA ASN A 36 13.92 19.33 -22.84
C ASN A 36 15.04 18.73 -21.98
N SER A 37 14.64 18.05 -20.90
CA SER A 37 15.57 17.43 -19.95
C SER A 37 16.48 18.40 -19.18
N SER A 38 16.16 19.69 -19.14
CA SER A 38 16.87 20.71 -18.32
C SER A 38 16.52 20.69 -16.83
N GLY A 39 15.60 19.82 -16.38
CA GLY A 39 15.23 19.70 -14.97
C GLY A 39 13.98 20.48 -14.54
N LYS A 40 13.21 21.04 -15.47
CA LYS A 40 11.96 21.78 -15.18
C LYS A 40 10.99 20.99 -14.30
N SER A 41 10.65 19.76 -14.71
CA SER A 41 9.77 18.88 -13.93
C SER A 41 10.40 18.49 -12.59
N THR A 42 11.72 18.35 -12.54
CA THR A 42 12.44 18.08 -11.30
C THR A 42 12.27 19.21 -10.28
N ILE A 43 12.34 20.47 -10.71
CA ILE A 43 12.09 21.64 -9.84
C ILE A 43 10.66 21.58 -9.28
N THR A 44 9.67 21.26 -10.12
CA THR A 44 8.27 21.17 -9.66
C THR A 44 8.04 19.99 -8.72
N HIS A 45 8.76 18.87 -8.90
CA HIS A 45 8.77 17.76 -7.94
C HIS A 45 9.40 18.13 -6.60
N PHE A 46 10.50 18.92 -6.60
CA PHE A 46 11.08 19.47 -5.37
C PHE A 46 10.10 20.37 -4.63
N LEU A 47 9.39 21.23 -5.36
CA LEU A 47 8.36 22.08 -4.79
C LEU A 47 7.21 21.26 -4.18
N PHE A 48 6.70 20.26 -4.90
CA PHE A 48 5.69 19.34 -4.39
C PHE A 48 6.16 18.62 -3.12
N TYR A 49 7.41 18.14 -3.11
CA TYR A 49 8.00 17.40 -2.00
C TYR A 49 8.18 18.25 -0.74
N VAL A 50 8.73 19.47 -0.86
CA VAL A 50 8.99 20.35 0.30
C VAL A 50 7.71 20.89 0.92
N LEU A 51 6.64 21.05 0.14
CA LEU A 51 5.31 21.44 0.63
C LEU A 51 4.57 20.32 1.38
N GLY A 52 5.14 19.11 1.43
CA GLY A 52 4.58 17.96 2.16
C GLY A 52 4.03 16.83 1.29
N GLY A 53 4.25 16.88 -0.03
CA GLY A 53 3.91 15.81 -0.96
C GLY A 53 4.80 14.58 -0.77
N ALA A 54 4.23 13.38 -0.85
CA ALA A 54 4.96 12.13 -0.83
C ALA A 54 5.48 11.83 -2.25
N PHE A 55 6.82 11.83 -2.42
CA PHE A 55 7.45 11.59 -3.71
C PHE A 55 8.77 10.82 -3.53
N ASN A 56 8.96 9.76 -4.33
CA ASN A 56 10.13 8.88 -4.25
C ASN A 56 10.84 8.60 -5.58
N ASN A 57 10.26 9.02 -6.71
CA ASN A 57 10.74 8.67 -8.05
C ASN A 57 11.61 9.79 -8.64
N TRP A 58 12.82 9.96 -8.10
CA TRP A 58 13.73 11.02 -8.51
C TRP A 58 14.64 10.63 -9.69
N VAL A 59 14.94 11.62 -10.53
CA VAL A 59 16.00 11.53 -11.55
C VAL A 59 17.39 11.41 -10.91
N LYS A 60 18.39 10.97 -11.70
CA LYS A 60 19.75 10.72 -11.20
C LYS A 60 20.42 11.97 -10.64
N GLU A 61 20.15 13.12 -11.24
CA GLU A 61 20.70 14.42 -10.87
C GLU A 61 20.23 14.85 -9.49
N ALA A 62 18.94 14.60 -9.18
CA ALA A 62 18.35 14.90 -7.87
C ALA A 62 18.97 14.06 -6.74
N ARG A 63 19.59 12.91 -7.04
CA ARG A 63 20.34 12.11 -6.05
C ARG A 63 21.62 12.77 -5.55
N LYS A 64 22.07 13.84 -6.22
CA LYS A 64 23.21 14.67 -5.78
C LYS A 64 22.77 15.78 -4.83
N CYS A 65 21.47 15.90 -4.57
CA CYS A 65 20.88 16.89 -3.67
C CYS A 65 20.74 16.31 -2.26
N SER A 66 20.96 17.15 -1.25
CA SER A 66 20.92 16.80 0.17
C SER A 66 19.59 17.18 0.81
N ASP A 67 19.11 18.38 0.55
CA ASP A 67 17.84 18.88 1.07
C ASP A 67 17.24 19.95 0.16
N VAL A 68 15.93 20.16 0.35
CA VAL A 68 15.17 21.24 -0.28
C VAL A 68 14.57 22.11 0.81
N MET A 69 14.63 23.42 0.61
CA MET A 69 14.05 24.43 1.47
C MET A 69 13.08 25.31 0.68
N ALA A 70 11.95 25.65 1.28
CA ALA A 70 11.02 26.60 0.69
C ALA A 70 10.60 27.64 1.74
N GLU A 71 10.71 28.91 1.37
CA GLU A 71 10.04 29.98 2.10
C GLU A 71 8.61 30.10 1.59
N ILE A 72 7.66 30.09 2.51
CA ILE A 72 6.24 30.19 2.22
C ILE A 72 5.57 31.27 3.07
N GLU A 73 4.49 31.85 2.56
CA GLU A 73 3.56 32.72 3.27
C GLU A 73 2.27 31.92 3.53
N ILE A 74 1.96 31.66 4.80
CA ILE A 74 0.72 31.01 5.25
C ILE A 74 -0.13 32.06 5.95
N ASN A 75 -1.29 32.41 5.37
CA ASN A 75 -2.22 33.39 5.96
C ASN A 75 -1.51 34.70 6.41
N GLY A 76 -0.49 35.14 5.67
CA GLY A 76 0.30 36.34 5.94
C GLY A 76 1.53 36.14 6.84
N ALA A 77 1.71 34.95 7.44
CA ALA A 77 2.88 34.61 8.23
C ALA A 77 3.96 33.95 7.35
N ILE A 78 5.22 34.38 7.50
CA ILE A 78 6.35 33.80 6.77
C ILE A 78 6.91 32.61 7.54
N VAL A 79 7.05 31.48 6.85
CA VAL A 79 7.53 30.21 7.39
C VAL A 79 8.51 29.60 6.41
N THR A 80 9.58 28.99 6.92
CA THR A 80 10.52 28.24 6.09
C THR A 80 10.37 26.75 6.36
N LEU A 81 10.14 25.98 5.30
CA LEU A 81 10.10 24.53 5.33
C LEU A 81 11.43 23.97 4.85
N LYS A 82 11.87 22.86 5.44
CA LYS A 82 13.05 22.10 5.01
C LYS A 82 12.74 20.61 5.02
N ARG A 83 13.14 19.90 3.96
CA ARG A 83 12.98 18.46 3.85
C ARG A 83 14.23 17.81 3.27
N GLU A 84 14.74 16.80 3.97
CA GLU A 84 15.95 16.07 3.57
C GLU A 84 15.64 15.06 2.48
N LEU A 85 16.61 14.80 1.61
CA LEU A 85 16.50 13.84 0.52
C LEU A 85 17.29 12.57 0.86
N ASN A 86 16.66 11.70 1.62
CA ASN A 86 17.27 10.45 2.05
C ASN A 86 17.02 9.34 1.03
N PHE A 87 18.04 9.01 0.23
CA PHE A 87 18.00 7.95 -0.77
C PHE A 87 18.46 6.61 -0.18
N ASN A 88 17.69 5.57 -0.43
CA ASN A 88 18.12 4.20 -0.13
C ASN A 88 19.14 3.74 -1.18
N GLU A 89 20.34 3.35 -0.74
CA GLU A 89 21.46 3.01 -1.64
C GLU A 89 21.17 1.82 -2.56
N HIS A 90 20.38 0.85 -2.10
CA HIS A 90 20.08 -0.37 -2.85
C HIS A 90 18.98 -0.19 -3.90
N THR A 91 17.93 0.57 -3.57
CA THR A 91 16.77 0.78 -4.46
C THR A 91 16.88 2.06 -5.27
N GLY A 92 17.70 3.02 -4.81
CA GLY A 92 17.82 4.35 -5.39
C GLY A 92 16.57 5.23 -5.21
N LYS A 93 15.58 4.78 -4.43
CA LYS A 93 14.36 5.54 -4.12
C LYS A 93 14.58 6.39 -2.88
N SER A 94 13.98 7.57 -2.84
CA SER A 94 13.99 8.38 -1.61
C SER A 94 12.88 7.96 -0.65
N ASN A 95 13.04 8.32 0.62
CA ASN A 95 11.97 8.29 1.59
C ASN A 95 10.89 9.34 1.24
N ASP A 96 9.75 8.89 0.72
CA ASP A 96 8.60 9.75 0.41
C ASP A 96 7.89 10.27 1.66
N LYS A 97 8.03 9.57 2.79
CA LYS A 97 7.47 9.92 4.10
C LYS A 97 8.49 10.57 5.02
N GLU A 98 9.53 11.19 4.46
CA GLU A 98 10.54 11.89 5.23
C GLU A 98 9.93 13.01 6.08
N ALA A 99 10.45 13.20 7.29
CA ALA A 99 9.99 14.24 8.19
C ALA A 99 10.27 15.64 7.62
N LEU A 100 9.45 16.60 8.02
CA LEU A 100 9.56 17.98 7.58
C LEU A 100 10.01 18.84 8.77
N ARG A 101 10.95 19.75 8.53
CA ARG A 101 11.39 20.75 9.50
C ARG A 101 10.75 22.08 9.18
N ILE A 102 10.24 22.75 10.20
CA ILE A 102 9.58 24.05 10.10
C ILE A 102 10.38 25.05 10.92
N PHE A 103 10.70 26.18 10.31
CA PHE A 103 11.28 27.35 10.97
C PHE A 103 10.29 28.52 10.84
N TRP A 104 9.97 29.16 11.96
CA TRP A 104 9.02 30.26 12.00
C TRP A 104 9.71 31.59 11.67
N GLY A 105 10.01 31.80 10.39
CA GLY A 105 10.65 32.99 9.88
C GLY A 105 11.07 32.84 8.42
N ASN A 106 11.75 33.86 7.90
CA ASN A 106 12.26 33.88 6.53
C ASN A 106 13.47 32.95 6.36
N ILE A 107 13.80 32.63 5.11
CA ILE A 107 14.84 31.66 4.79
C ILE A 107 16.26 32.19 5.08
N SER A 108 16.45 33.51 5.02
CA SER A 108 17.73 34.15 5.32
C SER A 108 18.10 33.96 6.79
N ASP A 109 17.14 34.19 7.69
CA ASP A 109 17.27 33.97 9.12
C ASP A 109 17.52 32.48 9.40
N ALA A 110 16.75 31.61 8.73
CA ALA A 110 16.88 30.16 8.87
C ALA A 110 18.28 29.64 8.47
N LEU A 111 18.91 30.24 7.45
CA LEU A 111 20.28 29.93 7.02
C LEU A 111 21.36 30.55 7.93
N SER A 112 21.08 31.70 8.54
CA SER A 112 22.00 32.39 9.46
C SER A 112 22.01 31.79 10.88
N SER A 113 20.90 31.16 11.27
CA SER A 113 20.79 30.48 12.56
C SER A 113 21.85 29.39 12.67
N HIS A 114 22.52 29.29 13.83
CA HIS A 114 23.51 28.24 14.07
C HIS A 114 22.79 26.89 14.13
N SER A 115 22.68 26.25 12.96
CA SER A 115 22.40 24.85 12.61
C SER A 115 21.19 24.11 13.24
N SER A 116 20.57 24.59 14.31
CA SER A 116 19.48 23.88 15.01
C SER A 116 18.55 24.77 15.83
N GLU A 117 18.96 25.98 16.22
CA GLU A 117 18.10 26.89 16.97
C GLU A 117 16.90 27.35 16.11
N GLY A 118 15.67 27.11 16.60
CA GLY A 118 14.43 27.55 15.94
C GLY A 118 13.80 26.56 14.95
N TRP A 119 14.47 25.45 14.61
CA TRP A 119 13.89 24.42 13.73
C TRP A 119 13.09 23.38 14.53
N HIS A 120 11.84 23.16 14.12
CA HIS A 120 10.97 22.14 14.70
C HIS A 120 10.75 21.00 13.71
N LYS A 121 11.06 19.76 14.11
CA LYS A 121 10.90 18.56 13.27
C LYS A 121 9.56 17.88 13.54
N TYR A 122 8.80 17.62 12.48
CA TYR A 122 7.52 16.91 12.53
C TYR A 122 7.51 15.72 11.56
N GLY A 123 6.97 14.59 12.02
CA GLY A 123 6.85 13.37 11.22
C GLY A 123 5.71 13.43 10.19
N PHE A 124 5.68 12.43 9.30
CA PHE A 124 4.64 12.30 8.28
C PHE A 124 3.30 11.78 8.85
N ASN A 125 3.37 10.79 9.74
CA ASN A 125 2.18 10.17 10.32
C ASN A 125 1.73 10.91 11.58
N THR A 126 0.42 10.95 11.79
CA THR A 126 -0.20 11.42 13.03
C THR A 126 -0.52 10.22 13.90
N THR A 127 -0.26 10.34 15.20
CA THR A 127 -0.73 9.40 16.23
C THR A 127 -1.55 10.17 17.26
N ASN A 128 -2.14 9.48 18.25
CA ASN A 128 -2.92 10.16 19.30
C ASN A 128 -2.09 11.20 20.07
N ASP A 129 -0.79 10.96 20.23
CA ASP A 129 0.10 11.81 21.05
C ASP A 129 1.03 12.70 20.23
N ILE A 130 1.19 12.43 18.92
CA ILE A 130 2.16 13.12 18.06
C ILE A 130 1.46 13.73 16.85
N LYS A 131 1.57 15.06 16.72
CA LYS A 131 1.13 15.80 15.53
C LYS A 131 2.10 15.60 14.36
N SER A 132 1.56 15.32 13.17
CA SER A 132 2.34 15.36 11.92
C SER A 132 2.57 16.78 11.43
N PHE A 133 3.47 16.95 10.47
CA PHE A 133 3.63 18.25 9.79
C PHE A 133 2.35 18.67 9.06
N SER A 134 1.53 17.72 8.59
CA SER A 134 0.27 18.04 7.92
C SER A 134 -0.73 18.67 8.88
N ASN A 135 -0.82 18.15 10.12
CA ASN A 135 -1.63 18.76 11.16
C ASN A 135 -1.16 20.18 11.50
N VAL A 136 0.15 20.38 11.63
CA VAL A 136 0.71 21.72 11.90
C VAL A 136 0.37 22.68 10.77
N LEU A 137 0.59 22.28 9.52
CA LEU A 137 0.28 23.14 8.36
C LEU A 137 -1.23 23.42 8.24
N PHE A 138 -2.09 22.42 8.47
CA PHE A 138 -3.55 22.61 8.45
C PHE A 138 -4.03 23.56 9.54
N GLU A 139 -3.50 23.46 10.76
CA GLU A 139 -3.82 24.39 11.85
C GLU A 139 -3.45 25.83 11.47
N ASN A 140 -2.29 26.03 10.86
CA ASN A 140 -1.83 27.37 10.44
C ASN A 140 -2.58 27.89 9.20
N LEU A 141 -3.04 27.00 8.32
CA LEU A 141 -3.86 27.31 7.16
C LEU A 141 -5.35 27.44 7.48
N GLU A 142 -5.78 27.22 8.74
CA GLU A 142 -7.19 27.17 9.13
C GLU A 142 -8.00 26.10 8.35
N ILE A 143 -7.35 24.98 8.02
CA ILE A 143 -7.99 23.82 7.39
C ILE A 143 -8.40 22.83 8.48
N PRO A 144 -9.65 22.32 8.47
CA PRO A 144 -10.08 21.32 9.43
C PRO A 144 -9.23 20.04 9.37
N ILE A 145 -8.84 19.52 10.54
CA ILE A 145 -8.16 18.23 10.64
C ILE A 145 -9.22 17.12 10.57
N VAL A 146 -9.12 16.30 9.54
CA VAL A 146 -9.93 15.07 9.40
C VAL A 146 -9.32 13.99 10.28
N LYS A 147 -10.02 13.61 11.34
CA LYS A 147 -9.68 12.48 12.20
C LYS A 147 -10.40 11.24 11.69
N GLY A 148 -9.66 10.19 11.35
CA GLY A 148 -10.20 8.90 10.90
C GLY A 148 -9.08 7.90 10.68
N ASP A 149 -9.42 6.68 10.24
CA ASP A 149 -8.42 5.62 9.98
C ASP A 149 -7.41 6.04 8.90
N ASN A 150 -7.83 6.88 7.95
CA ASN A 150 -6.98 7.50 6.94
C ASN A 150 -7.03 9.02 7.07
N ASN A 151 -6.15 9.58 7.90
CA ASN A 151 -6.01 11.03 8.04
C ASN A 151 -5.67 11.67 6.68
N ILE A 152 -6.36 12.76 6.35
CA ILE A 152 -6.01 13.58 5.19
C ILE A 152 -4.72 14.33 5.49
N THR A 153 -3.75 14.26 4.57
CA THR A 153 -2.43 14.89 4.69
C THR A 153 -2.26 16.01 3.67
N MET A 154 -1.20 16.82 3.84
CA MET A 154 -0.80 17.81 2.83
C MET A 154 -0.59 17.17 1.46
N HIS A 155 -0.06 15.95 1.40
CA HIS A 155 0.05 15.18 0.15
C HIS A 155 -1.31 15.06 -0.56
N GLN A 156 -2.36 14.66 0.16
CA GLN A 156 -3.69 14.50 -0.43
C GLN A 156 -4.29 15.81 -0.94
N ILE A 157 -4.05 16.93 -0.25
CA ILE A 157 -4.43 18.27 -0.75
C ILE A 157 -3.63 18.64 -1.99
N LEU A 158 -2.31 18.47 -1.95
CA LEU A 158 -1.41 18.82 -3.05
C LEU A 158 -1.70 18.00 -4.30
N ARG A 159 -2.21 16.76 -4.18
CA ARG A 159 -2.64 15.98 -5.35
C ARG A 159 -3.71 16.68 -6.20
N LEU A 160 -4.52 17.58 -5.64
CA LEU A 160 -5.46 18.38 -6.43
C LEU A 160 -4.83 19.68 -6.96
N LEU A 161 -3.83 20.23 -6.25
CA LEU A 161 -3.19 21.51 -6.58
C LEU A 161 -2.00 21.36 -7.53
N TYR A 162 -1.43 20.17 -7.63
CA TYR A 162 -0.24 19.85 -8.40
C TYR A 162 -0.59 18.88 -9.53
N LEU A 163 -0.21 19.24 -10.76
CA LEU A 163 -0.33 18.41 -11.95
C LEU A 163 1.06 18.17 -12.53
N ASP A 164 1.40 16.91 -12.77
CA ASP A 164 2.64 16.51 -13.43
C ASP A 164 2.40 16.17 -14.92
N GLN A 165 3.50 15.86 -15.62
CA GLN A 165 3.46 15.47 -17.02
C GLN A 165 3.09 13.99 -17.22
N ASP A 166 3.23 13.17 -16.18
CA ASP A 166 3.05 11.72 -16.24
C ASP A 166 1.62 11.28 -15.96
N SER A 167 0.85 12.07 -15.19
CA SER A 167 -0.54 11.75 -14.88
C SER A 167 -1.41 11.78 -16.14
N PRO A 168 -2.42 10.89 -16.24
CA PRO A 168 -3.38 10.92 -17.34
C PRO A 168 -4.05 12.29 -17.45
N THR A 169 -4.20 12.81 -18.67
CA THR A 169 -4.83 14.12 -18.92
C THR A 169 -6.29 14.20 -18.47
N SER A 170 -6.96 13.05 -18.31
CA SER A 170 -8.32 12.95 -17.78
C SER A 170 -8.38 12.92 -16.24
N SER A 171 -7.24 12.81 -15.57
CA SER A 171 -7.17 12.79 -14.11
C SER A 171 -7.11 14.21 -13.57
N LEU A 172 -8.07 14.57 -12.73
CA LEU A 172 -8.06 15.85 -12.02
C LEU A 172 -7.03 15.87 -10.87
N PHE A 173 -6.76 14.71 -10.27
CA PHE A 173 -5.78 14.56 -9.21
C PHE A 173 -4.49 13.98 -9.79
N LEU A 174 -3.35 14.32 -9.19
CA LEU A 174 -2.11 13.58 -9.33
C LEU A 174 -2.39 12.09 -9.10
N TYR A 175 -2.01 11.28 -10.09
CA TYR A 175 -2.34 9.86 -10.09
C TYR A 175 -1.58 9.11 -8.98
N GLU A 176 -2.32 8.32 -8.19
CA GLU A 176 -1.76 7.49 -7.12
C GLU A 176 -2.50 6.14 -7.06
N GLN A 177 -1.78 5.10 -6.64
CA GLN A 177 -2.40 3.80 -6.37
C GLN A 177 -3.15 3.86 -5.03
N PHE A 178 -4.26 3.14 -4.92
CA PHE A 178 -5.10 3.10 -3.71
C PHE A 178 -5.75 4.45 -3.35
N ASP A 179 -6.20 5.19 -4.36
CA ASP A 179 -6.95 6.43 -4.19
C ASP A 179 -8.47 6.17 -4.08
N SER A 180 -9.04 6.41 -2.90
CA SER A 180 -10.46 6.15 -2.66
C SER A 180 -11.33 7.34 -3.08
N SER A 181 -12.55 7.05 -3.55
CA SER A 181 -13.55 8.09 -3.85
C SER A 181 -13.82 9.00 -2.65
N LEU A 182 -13.89 8.41 -1.44
CA LEU A 182 -14.11 9.13 -0.19
C LEU A 182 -12.97 10.12 0.10
N THR A 183 -11.71 9.72 -0.11
CA THR A 183 -10.54 10.59 0.07
C THR A 183 -10.62 11.80 -0.85
N ARG A 184 -10.87 11.58 -2.15
CA ARG A 184 -10.98 12.65 -3.16
C ARG A 184 -12.10 13.63 -2.86
N GLU A 185 -13.26 13.11 -2.47
CA GLU A 185 -14.40 13.94 -2.06
C GLU A 185 -14.06 14.76 -0.81
N THR A 186 -13.42 14.14 0.18
CA THR A 186 -13.03 14.81 1.42
C THR A 186 -12.03 15.94 1.17
N VAL A 187 -10.99 15.71 0.35
CA VAL A 187 -10.04 16.76 -0.06
C VAL A 187 -10.77 17.92 -0.73
N SER A 188 -11.71 17.62 -1.62
CA SER A 188 -12.50 18.64 -2.32
C SER A 188 -13.35 19.44 -1.33
N ASN A 189 -14.02 18.78 -0.40
CA ASN A 189 -14.86 19.43 0.61
C ASN A 189 -14.04 20.32 1.56
N LEU A 190 -12.83 19.89 1.93
CA LEU A 190 -11.92 20.70 2.74
C LEU A 190 -11.52 21.98 2.03
N LEU A 191 -11.10 21.88 0.76
CA LEU A 191 -10.67 23.04 -0.04
C LEU A 191 -11.81 24.00 -0.37
N LEU A 192 -13.04 23.48 -0.53
CA LEU A 192 -14.24 24.28 -0.73
C LEU A 192 -14.80 24.86 0.58
N GLY A 193 -14.27 24.48 1.74
CA GLY A 193 -14.75 24.94 3.05
C GLY A 193 -16.13 24.40 3.44
N VAL A 194 -16.57 23.30 2.82
CA VAL A 194 -17.87 22.65 3.08
C VAL A 194 -17.73 21.31 3.79
N TYR A 195 -16.54 21.03 4.33
CA TYR A 195 -16.28 19.80 5.07
C TYR A 195 -17.15 19.71 6.33
N ASP A 196 -17.79 18.56 6.48
CA ASP A 196 -18.58 18.19 7.64
C ASP A 196 -18.09 16.84 8.16
N HIS A 197 -17.69 16.81 9.43
CA HIS A 197 -17.13 15.63 10.07
C HIS A 197 -18.15 14.50 10.25
N GLU A 198 -19.40 14.83 10.58
CA GLU A 198 -20.45 13.83 10.79
C GLU A 198 -20.81 13.14 9.47
N ILE A 199 -20.87 13.90 8.37
CA ILE A 199 -21.09 13.34 7.03
C ILE A 199 -19.96 12.39 6.64
N TYR A 200 -18.71 12.76 6.95
CA TYR A 200 -17.55 11.93 6.67
C TYR A 200 -17.61 10.59 7.43
N GLU A 201 -17.84 10.62 8.75
CA GLU A 201 -17.96 9.41 9.57
C GLU A 201 -19.09 8.49 9.10
N ARG A 202 -20.25 9.06 8.76
CA ARG A 202 -21.38 8.29 8.23
C ARG A 202 -21.05 7.60 6.90
N LYS A 203 -20.28 8.26 6.02
CA LYS A 203 -19.83 7.66 4.77
C LYS A 203 -18.81 6.55 5.00
N GLN A 204 -17.88 6.74 5.92
CA GLN A 204 -16.93 5.69 6.30
C GLN A 204 -17.67 4.46 6.83
N ARG A 205 -18.61 4.66 7.78
CA ARG A 205 -19.41 3.56 8.34
C ARG A 205 -20.24 2.86 7.28
N LYS A 206 -20.78 3.59 6.30
CA LYS A 206 -21.51 3.00 5.17
C LYS A 206 -20.61 2.02 4.38
N ILE A 207 -19.38 2.41 4.06
CA ILE A 207 -18.43 1.57 3.32
C ILE A 207 -18.11 0.29 4.11
N GLU A 208 -17.87 0.41 5.42
CA GLU A 208 -17.63 -0.74 6.30
C GLU A 208 -18.80 -1.73 6.28
N VAL A 209 -20.01 -1.24 6.51
CA VAL A 209 -21.22 -2.08 6.53
C VAL A 209 -21.49 -2.73 5.16
N GLU A 210 -21.22 -2.02 4.06
CA GLU A 210 -21.33 -2.58 2.71
C GLU A 210 -20.32 -3.72 2.47
N ASN A 211 -19.10 -3.60 3.00
CA ASN A 211 -18.08 -4.65 2.93
C ASN A 211 -18.49 -5.86 3.78
N GLU A 212 -18.88 -5.65 5.05
CA GLU A 212 -19.40 -6.70 5.94
C GLU A 212 -20.56 -7.46 5.28
N LEU A 213 -21.52 -6.73 4.69
CA LEU A 213 -22.65 -7.32 3.98
C LEU A 213 -22.21 -8.14 2.77
N ASN A 214 -21.21 -7.67 2.02
CA ASN A 214 -20.70 -8.39 0.86
C ASN A 214 -19.98 -9.68 1.23
N ASP A 215 -19.26 -9.68 2.35
CA ASP A 215 -18.59 -10.87 2.88
C ASP A 215 -19.61 -11.91 3.35
N VAL A 216 -20.61 -11.51 4.14
CA VAL A 216 -21.72 -12.40 4.52
C VAL A 216 -22.45 -12.95 3.29
N LYS A 217 -22.69 -12.12 2.26
CA LYS A 217 -23.28 -12.58 0.98
C LYS A 217 -22.38 -13.57 0.23
N ARG A 218 -21.05 -13.46 0.35
CA ARG A 218 -20.09 -14.40 -0.25
C ARG A 218 -20.12 -15.73 0.51
N GLU A 219 -20.13 -15.69 1.83
CA GLU A 219 -20.24 -16.88 2.69
C GLU A 219 -21.56 -17.63 2.44
N ILE A 220 -22.69 -16.93 2.43
CA ILE A 220 -24.00 -17.54 2.12
C ILE A 220 -23.99 -18.18 0.72
N ARG A 221 -23.40 -17.51 -0.27
CA ARG A 221 -23.28 -18.08 -1.63
C ARG A 221 -22.39 -19.32 -1.67
N ALA A 222 -21.29 -19.33 -0.92
CA ALA A 222 -20.42 -20.48 -0.80
C ALA A 222 -21.17 -21.64 -0.14
N LEU A 223 -21.82 -21.42 1.00
CA LEU A 223 -22.61 -22.43 1.72
C LEU A 223 -23.72 -23.02 0.83
N LYS A 224 -24.45 -22.17 0.09
CA LYS A 224 -25.50 -22.63 -0.84
C LYS A 224 -25.00 -23.54 -1.95
N LYS A 225 -23.74 -23.39 -2.40
CA LYS A 225 -23.14 -24.31 -3.39
C LYS A 225 -22.86 -25.70 -2.80
N PHE A 226 -22.57 -25.78 -1.51
CA PHE A 226 -22.35 -27.07 -0.83
C PHE A 226 -23.65 -27.71 -0.33
N THR A 227 -24.73 -26.94 -0.24
CA THR A 227 -26.04 -27.35 0.29
C THR A 227 -27.12 -27.20 -0.79
N GLU A 228 -26.88 -27.79 -1.97
CA GLU A 228 -27.86 -27.78 -3.06
C GLU A 228 -29.15 -28.52 -2.66
N ASN A 229 -29.04 -29.56 -1.82
CA ASN A 229 -30.18 -30.29 -1.30
C ASN A 229 -30.55 -29.78 0.10
N LYS A 230 -31.84 -29.51 0.35
CA LYS A 230 -32.31 -29.05 1.67
C LYS A 230 -31.97 -30.01 2.80
N LEU A 231 -31.86 -31.30 2.48
CA LEU A 231 -31.46 -32.35 3.41
C LEU A 231 -30.01 -32.17 3.91
N ASP A 232 -29.13 -31.48 3.17
CA ASP A 232 -27.74 -31.22 3.58
C ASP A 232 -27.62 -30.14 4.66
N LEU A 233 -28.71 -29.40 4.92
CA LEU A 233 -28.82 -28.50 6.06
C LEU A 233 -29.28 -29.24 7.34
N GLU A 234 -29.82 -30.45 7.14
CA GLU A 234 -30.18 -31.50 8.08
C GLU A 234 -29.04 -32.18 8.85
N PRO A 235 -28.69 -31.87 10.13
CA PRO A 235 -27.62 -32.59 10.81
C PRO A 235 -27.82 -34.11 10.80
N ALA A 236 -29.06 -34.57 10.97
CA ALA A 236 -29.41 -35.99 10.94
C ALA A 236 -29.18 -36.63 9.55
N SER A 237 -29.51 -35.92 8.46
CA SER A 237 -29.31 -36.44 7.11
C SER A 237 -27.83 -36.43 6.71
N VAL A 238 -27.04 -35.47 7.22
CA VAL A 238 -25.59 -35.43 7.01
C VAL A 238 -24.93 -36.60 7.74
N LEU A 239 -25.30 -36.84 9.00
CA LEU A 239 -24.81 -38.00 9.77
C LEU A 239 -25.15 -39.33 9.09
N ALA A 240 -26.36 -39.48 8.56
CA ALA A 240 -26.75 -40.67 7.81
C ALA A 240 -25.93 -40.85 6.53
N LYS A 241 -25.59 -39.75 5.83
CA LYS A 241 -24.70 -39.81 4.65
C LYS A 241 -23.27 -40.21 5.04
N ILE A 242 -22.76 -39.70 6.16
CA ILE A 242 -21.44 -40.06 6.70
C ILE A 242 -21.42 -41.56 7.04
N ASP A 243 -22.44 -42.06 7.73
CA ASP A 243 -22.54 -43.47 8.12
C ASP A 243 -22.63 -44.42 6.91
N ASN A 244 -23.43 -44.04 5.90
CA ASN A 244 -23.51 -44.79 4.64
C ASN A 244 -22.17 -44.80 3.89
N ALA A 245 -21.49 -43.66 3.81
CA ALA A 245 -20.17 -43.56 3.17
C ALA A 245 -19.12 -44.39 3.92
N GLN A 246 -19.14 -44.38 5.26
CA GLN A 246 -18.25 -45.19 6.09
C GLN A 246 -18.50 -46.69 5.87
N THR A 247 -19.78 -47.07 5.73
CA THR A 247 -20.17 -48.45 5.43
C THR A 247 -19.70 -48.87 4.03
N GLU A 248 -19.80 -47.98 3.03
CA GLU A 248 -19.25 -48.25 1.69
C GLU A 248 -17.73 -48.37 1.70
N ILE A 249 -17.01 -47.50 2.42
CA ILE A 249 -15.55 -47.60 2.58
C ILE A 249 -15.19 -48.96 3.16
N ASN A 250 -15.82 -49.36 4.26
CA ASN A 250 -15.58 -50.66 4.89
C ASN A 250 -15.90 -51.83 3.94
N ARG A 251 -16.95 -51.70 3.11
CA ARG A 251 -17.30 -52.71 2.10
C ARG A 251 -16.24 -52.81 1.01
N ILE A 252 -15.73 -51.68 0.53
CA ILE A 252 -14.66 -51.63 -0.47
C ILE A 252 -13.37 -52.21 0.12
N ASP A 253 -13.02 -51.86 1.36
CA ASP A 253 -11.85 -52.41 2.05
C ASP A 253 -11.95 -53.92 2.21
N ASN A 254 -13.10 -54.45 2.63
CA ASN A 254 -13.33 -55.89 2.69
C ASN A 254 -13.23 -56.55 1.30
N SER A 255 -13.73 -55.89 0.26
CA SER A 255 -13.61 -56.39 -1.13
C SER A 255 -12.15 -56.40 -1.60
N ILE A 256 -11.35 -55.41 -1.20
CA ILE A 256 -9.91 -55.36 -1.47
C ILE A 256 -9.20 -56.52 -0.76
N VAL A 257 -9.55 -56.78 0.50
CA VAL A 257 -9.02 -57.92 1.28
C VAL A 257 -9.39 -59.23 0.60
N GLU A 258 -10.66 -59.45 0.27
CA GLU A 258 -11.12 -60.66 -0.42
C GLU A 258 -10.43 -60.87 -1.78
N LEU A 259 -10.28 -59.82 -2.59
CA LEU A 259 -9.55 -59.89 -3.86
C LEU A 259 -8.05 -60.17 -3.66
N SER A 260 -7.46 -59.64 -2.58
CA SER A 260 -6.07 -59.92 -2.22
C SER A 260 -5.85 -61.36 -1.75
N GLU A 261 -6.83 -61.95 -1.06
CA GLU A 261 -6.81 -63.35 -0.61
C GLU A 261 -7.10 -64.32 -1.75
N LYS A 262 -8.04 -63.99 -2.65
CA LYS A 262 -8.36 -64.79 -3.84
C LYS A 262 -7.19 -64.84 -4.85
N ASN A 263 -6.38 -63.78 -4.89
CA ASN A 263 -5.12 -63.75 -5.65
C ASN A 263 -3.99 -64.58 -5.01
N LYS A 264 -4.07 -64.93 -3.73
CA LYS A 264 -3.15 -65.91 -3.09
C LYS A 264 -3.52 -67.36 -3.42
N SER A 265 -4.79 -67.66 -3.73
CA SER A 265 -5.27 -69.04 -3.93
C SER A 265 -5.29 -69.53 -5.37
N VAL A 266 -4.77 -68.78 -6.35
CA VAL A 266 -4.68 -69.25 -7.75
C VAL A 266 -3.29 -68.95 -8.33
N ARG A 267 -2.42 -69.97 -8.30
CA ARG A 267 -1.22 -70.21 -9.12
C ARG A 267 -0.67 -71.56 -8.60
N TYR A 268 -0.73 -72.69 -9.30
CA TYR A 268 -0.36 -72.96 -10.68
C TYR A 268 -1.07 -74.24 -11.20
N SER A 269 -1.23 -74.37 -12.53
CA SER A 269 -1.44 -75.67 -13.18
C SER A 269 -0.08 -76.18 -13.68
N GLU A 270 0.16 -77.49 -13.78
CA GLU A 270 1.44 -78.11 -14.22
C GLU A 270 2.02 -77.53 -15.52
N LYS A 271 1.20 -76.87 -16.35
CA LYS A 271 1.59 -76.24 -17.62
C LYS A 271 2.11 -74.80 -17.52
N THR A 272 2.04 -74.13 -16.37
CA THR A 272 2.39 -72.70 -16.22
C THR A 272 3.45 -72.43 -15.16
N MET A 273 4.28 -73.44 -14.88
CA MET A 273 5.36 -73.35 -13.90
C MET A 273 6.61 -72.70 -14.52
N LEU A 274 7.14 -71.66 -13.88
CA LEU A 274 8.33 -70.95 -14.36
C LEU A 274 9.59 -71.78 -14.10
N GLU A 275 10.62 -71.60 -14.94
CA GLU A 275 11.85 -72.43 -14.92
C GLU A 275 12.59 -72.38 -13.58
N PHE A 276 12.57 -71.23 -12.89
CA PHE A 276 13.15 -71.09 -11.55
C PHE A 276 12.39 -71.90 -10.48
N GLU A 277 11.08 -72.13 -10.66
CA GLU A 277 10.25 -72.88 -9.72
C GLU A 277 10.46 -74.39 -9.90
N LYS A 278 10.71 -74.85 -11.13
CA LYS A 278 11.12 -76.23 -11.43
C LYS A 278 12.48 -76.55 -10.81
N LEU A 279 13.46 -75.68 -11.01
CA LEU A 279 14.80 -75.80 -10.42
C LEU A 279 14.76 -75.81 -8.89
N ASN A 280 13.84 -75.06 -8.28
CA ASN A 280 13.66 -75.05 -6.83
C ASN A 280 13.03 -76.37 -6.33
N MET A 281 12.08 -76.97 -7.07
CA MET A 281 11.56 -78.31 -6.73
C MET A 281 12.58 -79.42 -6.95
N GLU A 282 13.36 -79.38 -8.03
CA GLU A 282 14.45 -80.34 -8.27
C GLU A 282 15.51 -80.24 -7.17
N SER A 283 15.92 -79.02 -6.78
CA SER A 283 16.81 -78.77 -5.63
C SER A 283 16.24 -79.29 -4.31
N ILE A 284 14.93 -79.25 -4.10
CA ILE A 284 14.29 -79.78 -2.89
C ILE A 284 14.29 -81.32 -2.94
N SER A 285 14.05 -81.92 -4.11
CA SER A 285 14.07 -83.38 -4.28
C SER A 285 15.48 -83.99 -4.20
N GLU A 286 16.52 -83.32 -4.71
CA GLU A 286 17.92 -83.76 -4.59
C GLU A 286 18.43 -83.67 -3.15
N ARG A 287 17.92 -82.72 -2.35
CA ARG A 287 18.20 -82.62 -0.91
C ARG A 287 17.52 -83.72 -0.08
N GLU A 288 16.49 -84.35 -0.60
CA GLU A 288 15.80 -85.48 0.04
C GLU A 288 16.40 -86.84 -0.36
N GLN A 289 17.34 -86.88 -1.31
CA GLN A 289 18.07 -88.09 -1.75
C GLN A 289 19.53 -88.18 -1.25
N VAL A 290 19.97 -87.26 -0.37
CA VAL A 290 21.26 -87.31 0.34
C VAL A 290 21.05 -87.54 1.83
#